data_AF-A0A1H1H0Y0-F1
#
_entry.id   AF-A0A1H1H0Y0-F1
#
_cell.length_a   1.000
_cell.length_b   1.000
_cell.length_c   1.000
_cell.angle_alpha   90.00
_cell.angle_beta   90.00
_cell.angle_gamma   90.00
#
_symmetry.space_group_name_H-M   'P 1'
#
loop_
_entity.id
_entity.type
_entity.pdbx_description
1 polymer ?
#
loop_
_entity_poly.entity_id
_entity_poly.type
_entity_poly.pdbx_seq_one_letter_code
_entity_poly.pdbx_strand_id
1 'polypeptide(L)'
;MIENLTRQPWTPEADALLREVWAAPEALKTVLDRFPGRTEKALMTRGHELELPDRRIAMAAARAEQSTGARLKAAIALTPRTVDQMAAVAGTSTTTARRFVNRHRAEMHIKKFDVAPDDGYAAAMWIWGAGVDAKRRGAQSQPQISARYYRKLKRERPEVIDKIKAKNRIRYAEKVGKLVRRDPMTSALYGDAA
;
A
#
# COMPACT_ATOMS: atom_id res chain seq x y z
N MET A 1 49.72 13.66 4.64
CA MET A 1 50.03 14.53 3.49
C MET A 1 48.73 14.86 2.79
N ILE A 2 48.26 16.10 2.92
CA ILE A 2 47.14 16.60 2.11
C ILE A 2 47.82 17.18 0.87
N GLU A 3 47.96 16.37 -0.18
CA GLU A 3 48.42 16.87 -1.47
C GLU A 3 47.49 18.00 -1.91
N ASN A 4 48.08 19.15 -2.21
CA ASN A 4 47.40 20.28 -2.80
C ASN A 4 46.58 19.80 -4.00
N LEU A 5 45.25 19.79 -3.85
CA LEU A 5 44.27 19.64 -4.93
C LEU A 5 44.42 20.85 -5.87
N THR A 6 45.47 20.82 -6.69
CA THR A 6 45.66 21.78 -7.77
C THR A 6 44.45 21.70 -8.68
N ARG A 7 43.84 22.86 -8.98
CA ARG A 7 42.74 22.98 -9.94
C ARG A 7 43.26 22.52 -11.31
N GLN A 8 43.18 21.23 -11.61
CA GLN A 8 43.45 20.76 -12.95
C GLN A 8 42.48 21.46 -13.92
N PRO A 9 42.91 21.85 -15.12
CA PRO A 9 41.98 22.32 -16.15
C PRO A 9 41.10 21.16 -16.63
N TRP A 10 39.88 21.46 -17.08
CA TRP A 10 39.03 20.46 -17.73
C TRP A 10 39.55 20.20 -19.14
N THR A 11 39.80 18.93 -19.45
CA THR A 11 40.21 18.52 -20.80
C THR A 11 38.99 18.01 -21.59
N PRO A 12 39.03 18.02 -22.93
CA PRO A 12 37.95 17.47 -23.75
C PRO A 12 37.63 16.00 -23.42
N GLU A 13 38.63 15.20 -23.06
CA GLU A 13 38.47 13.80 -22.66
C GLU A 13 37.73 13.69 -21.33
N ALA A 14 38.06 14.55 -20.36
CA ALA A 14 37.36 14.59 -19.08
C ALA A 14 35.90 15.05 -19.25
N ASP A 15 35.63 15.99 -20.16
CA ASP A 15 34.27 16.43 -20.48
C ASP A 15 33.48 15.32 -21.21
N ALA A 16 34.11 14.56 -22.10
CA ALA A 16 33.47 13.42 -22.77
C ALA A 16 33.11 12.31 -21.76
N LEU A 17 34.06 11.97 -20.88
CA LEU A 17 33.86 11.04 -19.79
C LEU A 17 32.74 11.50 -18.84
N LEU A 18 32.70 12.80 -18.52
CA LEU A 18 31.66 13.37 -17.69
C LEU A 18 30.29 13.20 -18.35
N ARG A 19 30.15 13.43 -19.66
CA ARG A 19 28.87 13.23 -20.38
C ARG A 19 28.39 11.77 -20.34
N GLU A 20 29.29 10.82 -20.54
CA GLU A 20 29.00 9.37 -20.43
C GLU A 20 28.46 9.03 -19.04
N VAL A 21 29.21 9.41 -18.01
CA VAL A 21 28.85 9.20 -16.60
C VAL A 21 27.60 10.00 -16.21
N TRP A 22 27.34 11.14 -16.86
CA TRP A 22 26.16 11.98 -16.61
C TRP A 22 24.86 11.28 -16.99
N ALA A 23 24.89 10.56 -18.11
CA ALA A 23 23.76 9.78 -18.61
C ALA A 23 23.48 8.52 -17.78
N ALA A 24 24.50 7.98 -17.10
CA ALA A 24 24.31 6.84 -16.21
C ALA A 24 23.51 7.23 -14.95
N PRO A 25 22.64 6.36 -14.42
CA PRO A 25 21.86 6.63 -13.20
C PRO A 25 22.69 6.64 -11.91
N GLU A 26 23.91 6.10 -11.94
CA GLU A 26 24.81 5.98 -10.80
C GLU A 26 25.10 7.33 -10.10
N ALA A 27 25.38 7.30 -8.81
CA ALA A 27 25.71 8.52 -8.07
C ALA A 27 27.10 9.03 -8.51
N LEU A 28 27.26 10.35 -8.69
CA LEU A 28 28.57 10.91 -9.08
C LEU A 28 29.68 10.60 -8.06
N LYS A 29 29.32 10.34 -6.81
CA LYS A 29 30.24 9.90 -5.76
C LYS A 29 30.86 8.52 -6.03
N THR A 30 30.17 7.61 -6.73
CA THR A 30 30.68 6.24 -6.98
C THR A 30 31.67 6.15 -8.15
N VAL A 31 31.87 7.25 -8.86
CA VAL A 31 32.69 7.35 -10.08
C VAL A 31 33.82 8.38 -9.92
N LEU A 32 34.06 8.87 -8.69
CA LEU A 32 35.10 9.86 -8.41
C LEU A 32 36.51 9.32 -8.67
N ASP A 33 36.70 8.01 -8.56
CA ASP A 33 37.93 7.30 -8.93
C ASP A 33 38.29 7.50 -10.41
N ARG A 34 37.30 7.69 -11.29
CA ARG A 34 37.50 8.01 -12.72
C ARG A 34 37.91 9.47 -12.96
N PHE A 35 37.82 10.34 -11.96
CA PHE A 35 38.14 11.77 -12.04
C PHE A 35 39.18 12.17 -10.97
N PRO A 36 40.47 11.79 -11.15
CA PRO A 36 41.49 12.04 -10.16
C PRO A 36 41.61 13.54 -9.84
N GLY A 37 41.69 13.87 -8.55
CA GLY A 37 41.79 15.26 -8.08
C GLY A 37 40.50 16.08 -8.21
N ARG A 38 39.36 15.46 -8.54
CA ARG A 38 38.06 16.13 -8.60
C ARG A 38 37.17 15.74 -7.42
N THR A 39 36.34 16.69 -7.02
CA THR A 39 35.27 16.45 -6.04
C THR A 39 33.94 16.30 -6.76
N GLU A 40 32.96 15.67 -6.11
CA GLU A 40 31.59 15.58 -6.64
C GLU A 40 31.01 16.96 -6.97
N LYS A 41 31.31 17.97 -6.15
CA LYS A 41 30.91 19.36 -6.39
C LYS A 41 31.51 19.91 -7.69
N ALA A 42 32.78 19.61 -7.97
CA ALA A 42 33.44 20.03 -9.21
C ALA A 42 32.78 19.38 -10.45
N LEU A 43 32.43 18.09 -10.37
CA LEU A 43 31.70 17.40 -11.44
C LEU A 43 30.32 18.03 -11.67
N MET A 44 29.59 18.32 -10.58
CA MET A 44 28.28 18.97 -10.67
C MET A 44 28.36 20.36 -11.32
N THR A 45 29.29 21.20 -10.87
CA THR A 45 29.51 22.53 -11.44
C THR A 45 29.86 22.43 -12.92
N ARG A 46 30.77 21.52 -13.31
CA ARG A 46 31.12 21.33 -14.72
C ARG A 46 29.95 20.83 -15.55
N GLY A 47 29.14 19.92 -15.03
CA GLY A 47 27.94 19.46 -15.74
C GLY A 47 26.96 20.59 -16.03
N HIS A 48 26.81 21.55 -15.12
CA HIS A 48 26.03 22.77 -15.38
C HIS A 48 26.67 23.68 -16.43
N GLU A 49 27.99 23.87 -16.42
CA GLU A 49 28.71 24.63 -17.46
C GLU A 49 28.59 23.99 -18.85
N LEU A 50 28.45 22.65 -18.91
CA LEU A 50 28.21 21.89 -20.13
C LEU A 50 26.71 21.80 -20.50
N GLU A 51 25.84 22.52 -19.79
CA GLU A 51 24.38 22.55 -19.99
C GLU A 51 23.72 21.16 -19.94
N LEU A 52 24.28 20.25 -19.14
CA LEU A 52 23.71 18.92 -18.99
C LEU A 52 22.41 18.95 -18.16
N PRO A 53 21.45 18.05 -18.42
CA PRO A 53 20.18 18.01 -17.68
C PRO A 53 20.38 17.85 -16.17
N ASP A 54 19.51 18.47 -15.37
CA ASP A 54 19.55 18.29 -13.91
C ASP A 54 19.28 16.83 -13.55
N ARG A 55 20.32 16.16 -13.06
CA ARG A 55 20.28 14.75 -12.64
C ARG A 55 19.29 14.49 -11.51
N ARG A 56 18.97 15.48 -10.68
CA ARG A 56 17.99 15.32 -9.59
C ARG A 56 16.61 15.06 -10.14
N ILE A 57 16.30 15.61 -11.31
CA ILE A 57 15.02 15.44 -11.99
C ILE A 57 15.12 14.29 -13.00
N ALA A 58 16.09 14.36 -13.90
CA ALA A 58 16.23 13.43 -15.02
C ALA A 58 16.50 11.98 -14.57
N MET A 59 17.25 11.78 -13.49
CA MET A 59 17.68 10.43 -13.04
C MET A 59 16.94 9.92 -11.81
N ALA A 60 15.96 10.67 -11.27
CA ALA A 60 15.26 10.29 -10.04
C ALA A 60 14.61 8.90 -10.16
N ALA A 61 13.91 8.64 -11.27
CA ALA A 61 13.21 7.38 -11.49
C ALA A 61 14.20 6.21 -11.66
N ALA A 62 15.23 6.38 -12.49
CA ALA A 62 16.22 5.33 -12.74
C ALA A 62 17.02 4.98 -11.47
N ARG A 63 17.41 5.99 -10.67
CA ARG A 63 18.05 5.77 -9.36
C ARG A 63 17.15 5.05 -8.37
N ALA A 64 15.88 5.45 -8.32
CA ALA A 64 14.91 4.78 -7.47
C ALA A 64 14.76 3.30 -7.86
N GLU A 65 14.79 3.00 -9.17
CA GLU A 65 14.70 1.63 -9.69
C GLU A 65 15.92 0.78 -9.30
N GLN A 66 17.14 1.30 -9.47
CA GLN A 66 18.37 0.57 -9.12
C GLN A 66 18.55 0.34 -7.62
N SER A 67 18.05 1.23 -6.77
CA SER A 67 18.24 1.14 -5.32
C SER A 67 17.06 0.47 -4.62
N THR A 68 15.97 1.20 -4.51
CA THR A 68 14.79 0.77 -3.75
C THR A 68 13.94 -0.20 -4.56
N GLY A 69 13.79 0.05 -5.87
CA GLY A 69 13.08 -0.82 -6.80
C GLY A 69 13.70 -2.23 -6.83
N ALA A 70 15.02 -2.32 -6.93
CA ALA A 70 15.75 -3.59 -6.92
C ALA A 70 15.48 -4.40 -5.63
N ARG A 71 15.51 -3.75 -4.45
CA ARG A 71 15.19 -4.39 -3.17
C ARG A 71 13.73 -4.85 -3.10
N LEU A 72 12.80 -4.01 -3.54
CA LEU A 72 11.37 -4.35 -3.57
C LEU A 72 11.10 -5.52 -4.53
N LYS A 73 11.68 -5.49 -5.73
CA LYS A 73 11.61 -6.57 -6.72
C LYS A 73 12.16 -7.88 -6.16
N ALA A 74 13.34 -7.85 -5.54
CA ALA A 74 13.93 -9.02 -4.90
C ALA A 74 13.02 -9.59 -3.78
N ALA A 75 12.35 -8.73 -3.01
CA ALA A 75 11.46 -9.15 -1.93
C ALA A 75 10.26 -9.99 -2.42
N ILE A 76 9.78 -9.77 -3.65
CA ILE A 76 8.61 -10.45 -4.23
C ILE A 76 8.93 -11.43 -5.37
N ALA A 77 10.21 -11.59 -5.73
CA ALA A 77 10.62 -12.45 -6.84
C ALA A 77 10.30 -13.93 -6.57
N LEU A 78 10.51 -14.39 -5.33
CA LEU A 78 10.34 -15.79 -4.93
C LEU A 78 9.06 -16.04 -4.13
N THR A 79 8.70 -15.08 -3.28
CA THR A 79 7.60 -15.25 -2.31
C THR A 79 6.57 -14.15 -2.50
N PRO A 80 5.27 -14.49 -2.64
CA PRO A 80 4.21 -13.50 -2.66
C PRO A 80 4.18 -12.72 -1.34
N ARG A 81 4.01 -11.39 -1.40
CA ARG A 81 3.95 -10.54 -0.20
C ARG A 81 2.87 -9.48 -0.32
N THR A 82 2.33 -9.05 0.82
CA THR A 82 1.54 -7.82 0.88
C THR A 82 2.45 -6.60 0.69
N VAL A 83 1.86 -5.43 0.42
CA VAL A 83 2.63 -4.18 0.30
C VAL A 83 3.40 -3.87 1.59
N ASP A 84 2.79 -4.11 2.76
CA ASP A 84 3.42 -3.87 4.05
C ASP A 84 4.58 -4.84 4.32
N GLN A 85 4.39 -6.12 4.00
CA GLN A 85 5.46 -7.12 4.09
C GLN A 85 6.61 -6.81 3.13
N MET A 86 6.30 -6.36 1.91
CA MET A 86 7.29 -5.95 0.92
C MET A 86 8.10 -4.75 1.43
N ALA A 87 7.43 -3.75 2.00
CA ALA A 87 8.05 -2.56 2.57
C ALA A 87 8.98 -2.91 3.74
N ALA A 88 8.53 -3.78 4.65
CA ALA A 88 9.29 -4.25 5.79
C ALA A 88 10.57 -5.00 5.37
N VAL A 89 10.46 -5.95 4.42
CA VAL A 89 11.61 -6.72 3.93
C VAL A 89 12.60 -5.84 3.17
N ALA A 90 12.12 -4.90 2.36
CA ALA A 90 12.99 -4.01 1.62
C ALA A 90 13.60 -2.88 2.48
N GLY A 91 13.12 -2.68 3.71
CA GLY A 91 13.54 -1.57 4.59
C GLY A 91 13.10 -0.20 4.03
N THR A 92 11.83 -0.10 3.60
CA THR A 92 11.27 1.09 2.93
C THR A 92 9.88 1.43 3.48
N SER A 93 9.33 2.58 3.10
CA SER A 93 7.96 2.94 3.51
C SER A 93 6.89 2.20 2.68
N THR A 94 5.73 1.94 3.29
CA THR A 94 4.55 1.38 2.59
C THR A 94 4.15 2.22 1.37
N THR A 95 4.25 3.55 1.45
CA THR A 95 3.94 4.44 0.32
C THR A 95 4.89 4.21 -0.86
N THR A 96 6.18 4.01 -0.60
CA THR A 96 7.16 3.70 -1.65
C THR A 96 6.87 2.35 -2.29
N ALA A 97 6.59 1.32 -1.48
CA ALA A 97 6.20 0.00 -1.98
C ALA A 97 4.90 0.07 -2.81
N ARG A 98 3.91 0.86 -2.40
CA ARG A 98 2.66 1.07 -3.15
C ARG A 98 2.89 1.74 -4.50
N ARG A 99 3.73 2.78 -4.54
CA ARG A 99 4.11 3.45 -5.80
C ARG A 99 4.85 2.50 -6.73
N PHE A 100 5.73 1.66 -6.19
CA PHE A 100 6.44 0.62 -6.94
C PHE A 100 5.45 -0.37 -7.58
N VAL A 101 4.50 -0.91 -6.80
CA VAL A 101 3.46 -1.82 -7.32
C VAL A 101 2.63 -1.17 -8.42
N ASN A 102 2.22 0.10 -8.26
CA ASN A 102 1.45 0.81 -9.28
C ASN A 102 2.24 1.00 -10.58
N ARG A 103 3.54 1.31 -10.47
CA ARG A 103 4.42 1.50 -11.63
C ARG A 103 4.65 0.19 -12.38
N HIS A 104 4.88 -0.90 -11.65
CA HIS A 104 5.23 -2.21 -12.20
C HIS A 104 4.02 -3.14 -12.30
N ARG A 105 2.80 -2.59 -12.31
CA ARG A 105 1.57 -3.36 -12.26
C ARG A 105 1.47 -4.37 -13.41
N ALA A 106 1.96 -4.02 -14.60
CA ALA A 106 1.92 -4.90 -15.77
C ALA A 106 2.84 -6.12 -15.65
N GLU A 107 3.89 -6.04 -14.83
CA GLU A 107 4.93 -7.08 -14.66
C GLU A 107 4.66 -7.97 -13.44
N MET A 108 3.53 -7.73 -12.77
CA MET A 108 3.17 -8.36 -11.50
C MET A 108 1.73 -8.84 -11.55
N HIS A 109 1.39 -9.80 -10.70
CA HIS A 109 0.00 -10.21 -10.51
C HIS A 109 -0.30 -10.50 -9.04
N ILE A 110 -1.59 -10.48 -8.71
CA ILE A 110 -2.06 -10.86 -7.38
C ILE A 110 -2.18 -12.38 -7.33
N LYS A 111 -1.34 -13.07 -6.56
CA LYS A 111 -1.42 -14.53 -6.44
C LYS A 111 -2.60 -14.98 -5.59
N LYS A 112 -2.89 -14.25 -4.50
CA LYS A 112 -4.04 -14.50 -3.62
C LYS A 112 -4.36 -13.26 -2.79
N PHE A 113 -5.52 -13.29 -2.13
CA PHE A 113 -5.85 -12.36 -1.07
C PHE A 113 -5.75 -13.08 0.26
N ASP A 114 -5.00 -12.52 1.20
CA ASP A 114 -4.84 -13.07 2.55
C ASP A 114 -5.40 -12.11 3.60
N VAL A 115 -5.95 -12.65 4.68
CA VAL A 115 -6.58 -11.82 5.72
C VAL A 115 -5.47 -11.18 6.53
N ALA A 116 -5.40 -9.85 6.53
CA ALA A 116 -4.50 -9.14 7.42
C ALA A 116 -4.89 -9.42 8.89
N PRO A 117 -3.93 -9.67 9.79
CA PRO A 117 -4.21 -10.07 11.16
C PRO A 117 -5.00 -9.02 11.95
N ASP A 118 -4.77 -7.73 11.68
CA ASP A 118 -5.31 -6.64 12.51
C ASP A 118 -6.70 -6.16 12.06
N ASP A 119 -6.87 -5.85 10.77
CA ASP A 119 -8.09 -5.18 10.27
C ASP A 119 -9.10 -6.15 9.63
N GLY A 120 -8.76 -7.44 9.50
CA GLY A 120 -9.60 -8.44 8.84
C GLY A 120 -9.83 -8.20 7.33
N TYR A 121 -9.21 -7.15 6.77
CA TYR A 121 -9.24 -6.86 5.34
C TYR A 121 -8.35 -7.86 4.59
N ALA A 122 -8.88 -8.43 3.52
CA ALA A 122 -8.11 -9.32 2.67
C ALA A 122 -7.13 -8.50 1.80
N ALA A 123 -5.86 -8.46 2.21
CA ALA A 123 -4.79 -7.76 1.53
C ALA A 123 -4.31 -8.56 0.30
N ALA A 124 -4.03 -7.87 -0.79
CA ALA A 124 -3.49 -8.48 -2.00
C ALA A 124 -2.04 -8.95 -1.76
N MET A 125 -1.75 -10.20 -2.09
CA MET A 125 -0.40 -10.74 -2.09
C MET A 125 0.16 -10.74 -3.51
N TRP A 126 1.15 -9.88 -3.72
CA TRP A 126 1.79 -9.63 -5.00
C TRP A 126 2.98 -10.56 -5.20
N ILE A 127 3.14 -11.06 -6.42
CA ILE A 127 4.34 -11.78 -6.85
C ILE A 127 4.82 -11.20 -8.19
N TRP A 128 6.13 -11.23 -8.41
CA TRP A 128 6.71 -10.81 -9.69
C TRP A 128 6.47 -11.88 -10.77
N GLY A 129 6.22 -11.43 -12.01
CA GLY A 129 6.08 -12.30 -13.17
C GLY A 129 4.67 -12.31 -13.77
N ALA A 130 4.58 -12.89 -14.97
CA ALA A 130 3.32 -13.03 -15.69
C ALA A 130 2.34 -13.91 -14.91
N GLY A 131 1.07 -13.50 -14.90
CA GLY A 131 0.00 -14.26 -14.28
C GLY A 131 -1.31 -13.51 -14.29
N VAL A 132 -2.39 -14.24 -13.99
CA VAL A 132 -3.73 -13.66 -13.87
C VAL A 132 -3.96 -13.32 -12.40
N ASP A 133 -4.49 -12.13 -12.16
CA ASP A 133 -4.91 -11.73 -10.82
C ASP A 133 -5.93 -12.72 -10.25
N ALA A 134 -5.64 -13.19 -9.04
CA ALA A 134 -6.63 -13.89 -8.24
C ALA A 134 -7.87 -13.01 -8.09
N LYS A 135 -9.05 -13.61 -8.12
CA LYS A 135 -10.28 -12.89 -7.83
C LYS A 135 -10.37 -12.65 -6.34
N ARG A 136 -10.62 -11.39 -5.98
CA ARG A 136 -10.98 -11.05 -4.62
C ARG A 136 -12.26 -11.77 -4.26
N ARG A 137 -12.34 -12.35 -3.06
CA ARG A 137 -13.62 -12.87 -2.54
C ARG A 137 -14.64 -11.75 -2.62
N GLY A 138 -15.76 -12.02 -3.29
CA GLY A 138 -16.86 -11.06 -3.38
C GLY A 138 -17.31 -10.64 -1.98
N ALA A 139 -17.92 -9.45 -1.90
CA ALA A 139 -18.60 -9.05 -0.68
C ALA A 139 -19.59 -10.15 -0.28
N GLN A 140 -19.57 -10.53 1.01
CA GLN A 140 -20.58 -11.45 1.51
C GLN A 140 -21.95 -10.82 1.32
N SER A 141 -22.93 -11.60 0.88
CA SER A 141 -24.29 -11.07 0.74
C SER A 141 -24.83 -10.68 2.12
N GLN A 142 -25.71 -9.67 2.18
CA GLN A 142 -26.32 -9.23 3.43
C GLN A 142 -26.93 -10.39 4.24
N PRO A 143 -27.62 -11.39 3.62
CA PRO A 143 -28.07 -12.58 4.34
C PRO A 143 -26.95 -13.40 5.00
N GLN A 144 -25.80 -13.54 4.33
CA GLN A 144 -24.65 -14.28 4.87
C GLN A 144 -24.02 -13.55 6.07
N ILE A 145 -23.90 -12.23 5.98
CA ILE A 145 -23.39 -11.39 7.08
C ILE A 145 -24.33 -11.49 8.29
N SER A 146 -25.65 -11.35 8.06
CA SER A 146 -26.67 -11.50 9.09
C SER A 146 -26.64 -12.89 9.73
N ALA A 147 -26.60 -13.96 8.92
CA ALA A 147 -26.52 -15.33 9.43
C ALA A 147 -25.24 -15.58 10.24
N ARG A 148 -24.11 -14.98 9.87
CA ARG A 148 -22.86 -15.04 10.66
C ARG A 148 -23.02 -14.29 11.99
N TYR A 149 -23.60 -13.09 11.95
CA TYR A 149 -23.88 -12.29 13.15
C TYR A 149 -24.80 -13.03 14.13
N TYR A 150 -25.94 -13.56 13.67
CA TYR A 150 -26.85 -14.31 14.53
C TYR A 150 -26.25 -15.62 15.05
N ARG A 151 -25.40 -16.32 14.27
CA ARG A 151 -24.64 -17.47 14.77
C ARG A 151 -23.69 -17.08 15.89
N LYS A 152 -22.95 -15.97 15.73
CA LYS A 152 -22.07 -15.43 16.77
C LYS A 152 -22.87 -15.04 18.02
N LEU A 153 -23.97 -14.32 17.83
CA LEU A 153 -24.85 -13.87 18.91
C LEU A 153 -25.47 -15.05 19.67
N LYS A 154 -25.87 -16.12 18.97
CA LYS A 154 -26.42 -17.34 19.62
C LYS A 154 -25.39 -18.04 20.49
N ARG A 155 -24.12 -18.03 20.08
CA ARG A 155 -23.02 -18.67 20.79
C ARG A 155 -22.55 -17.84 21.99
N GLU A 156 -22.41 -16.53 21.82
CA GLU A 156 -21.76 -15.65 22.80
C GLU A 156 -22.75 -14.90 23.71
N ARG A 157 -23.98 -14.66 23.25
CA ARG A 157 -25.00 -13.81 23.92
C ARG A 157 -26.43 -14.28 23.66
N PRO A 158 -26.82 -15.48 24.11
CA PRO A 158 -28.14 -16.05 23.87
C PRO A 158 -29.29 -15.16 24.38
N GLU A 159 -29.09 -14.43 25.49
CA GLU A 159 -30.07 -13.51 26.08
C GLU A 159 -30.47 -12.36 25.14
N VAL A 160 -29.55 -11.91 24.28
CA VAL A 160 -29.85 -10.87 23.29
C VAL A 160 -30.76 -11.45 22.20
N ILE A 161 -30.57 -12.70 21.81
CA ILE A 161 -31.46 -13.37 20.84
C ILE A 161 -32.87 -13.51 21.42
N ASP A 162 -33.01 -13.86 22.69
CA ASP A 162 -34.33 -14.03 23.29
C ASP A 162 -35.06 -12.69 23.41
N LYS A 163 -34.35 -11.60 23.73
CA LYS A 163 -34.90 -10.24 23.65
C LYS A 163 -35.35 -9.87 22.23
N ILE A 164 -34.57 -10.21 21.21
CA ILE A 164 -34.93 -9.98 19.80
C ILE A 164 -36.19 -10.78 19.43
N LYS A 165 -36.26 -12.06 19.83
CA LYS A 165 -37.43 -12.92 19.60
C LYS A 165 -38.68 -12.37 20.29
N ALA A 166 -38.57 -11.95 21.55
CA ALA A 166 -39.68 -11.35 22.30
C ALA A 166 -40.21 -10.08 21.60
N LYS A 167 -39.32 -9.17 21.18
CA LYS A 167 -39.69 -7.98 20.41
C LYS A 167 -40.37 -8.33 19.08
N ASN A 168 -39.86 -9.34 18.36
CA ASN A 168 -40.45 -9.78 17.10
C ASN A 168 -41.84 -10.41 17.28
N ARG A 169 -42.08 -11.13 18.39
CA ARG A 169 -43.42 -11.65 18.73
C ARG A 169 -44.42 -10.52 18.94
N ILE A 170 -44.05 -9.48 19.69
CA ILE A 170 -44.91 -8.30 19.91
C ILE A 170 -45.24 -7.63 18.57
N ARG A 171 -44.23 -7.32 17.75
CA ARG A 171 -44.42 -6.70 16.42
C ARG A 171 -45.30 -7.54 15.49
N TYR A 172 -45.14 -8.85 15.52
CA TYR A 172 -45.97 -9.76 14.72
C TYR A 172 -47.43 -9.74 15.21
N ALA A 173 -47.65 -9.78 16.52
CA ALA A 173 -48.99 -9.67 17.11
C ALA A 173 -49.67 -8.33 16.75
N GLU A 174 -48.93 -7.22 16.77
CA GLU A 174 -49.42 -5.92 16.30
C GLU A 174 -49.82 -5.95 14.82
N LYS A 175 -48.93 -6.46 13.95
CA LYS A 175 -49.16 -6.50 12.50
C LYS A 175 -50.38 -7.34 12.12
N VAL A 176 -50.61 -8.45 12.83
CA VAL A 176 -51.73 -9.37 12.57
C VAL A 176 -53.02 -8.91 13.29
N GLY A 177 -52.98 -7.78 14.02
CA GLY A 177 -54.14 -7.25 14.75
C GLY A 177 -54.56 -8.10 15.95
N LYS A 178 -53.70 -9.04 16.39
CA LYS A 178 -53.93 -9.88 17.57
C LYS A 178 -53.47 -9.21 18.86
N LEU A 179 -52.67 -8.15 18.76
CA LEU A 179 -52.38 -7.30 19.91
C LEU A 179 -53.57 -6.37 20.13
N VAL A 180 -54.35 -6.65 21.18
CA VAL A 180 -55.39 -5.74 21.65
C VAL A 180 -54.71 -4.48 22.17
N ARG A 181 -54.66 -3.44 21.33
CA ARG A 181 -54.36 -2.09 21.80
C ARG A 181 -55.59 -1.60 22.56
N ARG A 182 -55.39 -1.00 23.74
CA ARG A 182 -56.48 -0.30 24.41
C ARG A 182 -57.01 0.78 23.46
N ASP A 183 -58.33 0.93 23.43
CA ASP A 183 -58.97 2.03 22.74
C ASP A 183 -58.33 3.35 23.25
N PRO A 184 -57.97 4.31 22.38
CA PRO A 184 -57.45 5.61 22.77
C PRO A 184 -58.25 6.28 23.89
N MET A 185 -59.58 6.11 23.95
CA MET A 185 -60.41 6.64 25.03
C MET A 185 -60.15 5.96 26.37
N THR A 186 -59.85 4.66 26.35
CA THR A 186 -59.49 3.88 27.56
C THR A 186 -58.07 4.21 28.02
N SER A 187 -57.11 4.41 27.12
CA SER A 187 -55.76 4.88 27.47
C SER A 187 -55.77 6.30 28.05
N ALA A 188 -56.65 7.20 27.55
CA ALA A 188 -56.78 8.55 28.09
C ALA A 188 -57.38 8.58 29.51
N LEU A 189 -58.34 7.69 29.81
CA LEU A 189 -59.00 7.63 31.12
C LEU A 189 -58.18 6.88 32.18
N TYR A 190 -57.43 5.84 31.79
CA TYR A 190 -56.78 4.92 32.73
C TYR A 190 -55.24 4.88 32.62
N GLY A 191 -54.66 5.66 31.71
CA GLY A 191 -53.22 5.68 31.43
C GLY A 191 -52.73 4.46 30.65
N ASP A 192 -51.54 4.60 30.07
CA ASP A 192 -50.82 3.47 29.44
C ASP A 192 -50.24 2.58 30.55
N ALA A 193 -50.58 1.30 30.53
CA ALA A 193 -50.03 0.34 31.49
C ALA A 193 -48.54 0.10 31.18
N ALA A 194 -47.71 0.17 32.23
CA ALA A 194 -46.27 -0.10 32.19
C ALA A 194 -45.94 -1.53 31.68
#